data_AF-A0AAW4EJM4-F1
#
_entry.id   AF-A0AAW4EJM4-F1
#
_cell.length_a   1.000
_cell.length_b   1.000
_cell.length_c   1.000
_cell.angle_alpha   90.00
_cell.angle_beta   90.00
_cell.angle_gamma   90.00
#
_symmetry.space_group_name_H-M   'P 1'
#
loop_
_entity.id
_entity.type
_entity.pdbx_description
1 polymer ?
#
loop_
_entity_poly.entity_id
_entity_poly.type
_entity_poly.pdbx_seq_one_letter_code
_entity_poly.pdbx_strand_id
1 'polypeptide(L)'
;MELHDPYRAPSTTAPPPLPAAQGPVDMTAIAFNSEGRQLTAATIAAGYSSSLVVRRWLATIIDSVVFALVFLAPGVLLRETLAQTVMPFLLLLLVAYYPVMETQLGGSLGKLATGTRVVNLQGGWPSWWQSIIRTLMRLVEVNPMLIGGIPAGIAALVSKHHQRLGDMMARTYVLHREDIDRVRRSSRGIAAA
;
A
#
# COMPACT_ATOMS: atom_id res chain seq x y z
N MET A 1 -1.30 -25.43 -56.35
CA MET A 1 -2.27 -25.04 -55.31
C MET A 1 -1.97 -25.93 -54.11
N GLU A 2 -0.94 -25.56 -53.34
CA GLU A 2 -0.53 -26.32 -52.15
C GLU A 2 -1.62 -26.19 -51.09
N LEU A 3 -2.13 -27.33 -50.61
CA LEU A 3 -3.05 -27.38 -49.48
C LEU A 3 -2.30 -26.88 -48.24
N HIS A 4 -2.76 -25.74 -47.70
CA HIS A 4 -2.34 -25.26 -46.40
C HIS A 4 -2.82 -26.26 -45.34
N ASP A 5 -1.90 -27.08 -44.82
CA ASP A 5 -2.16 -27.99 -43.71
C ASP A 5 -2.15 -27.20 -42.38
N PRO A 6 -3.32 -26.97 -41.76
CA PRO A 6 -3.42 -26.20 -40.53
C PRO A 6 -2.93 -26.96 -39.29
N TYR A 7 -2.48 -28.21 -39.43
CA TYR A 7 -2.00 -29.06 -38.33
C TYR A 7 -0.48 -29.27 -38.31
N ARG A 8 0.28 -28.51 -39.09
CA ARG A 8 1.75 -28.53 -39.00
C ARG A 8 2.20 -28.05 -37.62
N ALA A 9 2.70 -28.98 -36.79
CA ALA A 9 3.25 -28.66 -35.49
C ALA A 9 4.34 -27.57 -35.61
N PRO A 10 4.33 -26.53 -34.75
CA PRO A 10 5.35 -25.49 -34.79
C PRO A 10 6.73 -26.15 -34.62
N SER A 11 7.67 -25.82 -35.51
CA SER A 11 9.04 -26.30 -35.42
C SER A 11 9.57 -26.04 -34.01
N THR A 12 9.85 -27.12 -33.28
CA THR A 12 10.35 -27.10 -31.91
C THR A 12 11.76 -26.50 -31.92
N THR A 13 11.85 -25.18 -31.87
CA THR A 13 13.08 -24.54 -31.42
C THR A 13 13.22 -24.91 -29.95
N ALA A 14 14.36 -25.49 -29.58
CA ALA A 14 14.61 -25.84 -28.19
C ALA A 14 14.34 -24.60 -27.32
N PRO A 15 13.72 -24.77 -26.13
CA PRO A 15 13.52 -23.65 -25.23
C PRO A 15 14.87 -22.96 -25.00
N PRO A 16 14.91 -21.61 -24.94
CA PRO A 16 16.14 -20.90 -24.66
C PRO A 16 16.80 -21.47 -23.39
N PRO A 17 18.14 -21.58 -23.34
CA PRO A 17 18.82 -22.09 -22.17
C PRO A 17 18.31 -21.34 -20.94
N LEU A 18 17.96 -22.09 -19.89
CA LEU A 18 17.60 -21.47 -18.60
C LEU A 18 18.70 -20.46 -18.25
N PRO A 19 18.34 -19.24 -17.80
CA PRO A 19 19.32 -18.27 -17.33
C PRO A 19 20.30 -18.98 -16.40
N ALA A 20 21.60 -18.81 -16.63
CA ALA A 20 22.63 -19.39 -15.78
C ALA A 20 22.24 -19.13 -14.32
N ALA A 21 22.17 -20.19 -13.51
CA ALA A 21 21.87 -20.07 -12.10
C ALA A 21 22.77 -18.97 -11.52
N GLN A 22 22.11 -17.90 -11.05
CA GLN A 22 22.79 -16.84 -10.30
C GLN A 22 23.53 -17.54 -9.14
N GLY A 23 24.69 -17.02 -8.77
CA GLY A 23 25.64 -17.69 -7.86
C GLY A 23 25.03 -18.17 -6.54
N PRO A 24 25.79 -18.86 -5.68
CA PRO A 24 25.26 -19.44 -4.46
C PRO A 24 24.48 -18.41 -3.63
N VAL A 25 23.20 -18.69 -3.41
CA VAL A 25 22.26 -17.95 -2.54
C VAL A 25 22.94 -17.56 -1.25
N ASP A 26 23.12 -16.26 -0.99
CA ASP A 26 23.67 -15.79 0.27
C ASP A 26 22.62 -15.93 1.39
N MET A 27 22.55 -17.14 1.94
CA MET A 27 21.68 -17.49 3.07
C MET A 27 21.93 -16.61 4.31
N THR A 28 23.10 -15.95 4.43
CA THR A 28 23.40 -15.06 5.56
C THR A 28 22.73 -13.68 5.45
N ALA A 29 22.28 -13.31 4.24
CA ALA A 29 21.57 -12.05 4.00
C ALA A 29 20.05 -12.13 4.27
N ILE A 30 19.49 -13.34 4.44
CA ILE A 30 18.08 -13.55 4.78
C ILE A 30 17.90 -13.37 6.29
N ALA A 31 17.16 -12.33 6.69
CA ALA A 31 16.92 -12.05 8.10
C ALA A 31 15.70 -12.82 8.62
N PHE A 32 15.83 -13.42 9.80
CA PHE A 32 14.79 -14.21 10.46
C PHE A 32 14.35 -13.57 11.78
N ASN A 33 13.11 -13.78 12.20
CA ASN A 33 12.62 -13.37 13.52
C ASN A 33 13.08 -14.36 14.61
N SER A 34 12.73 -14.09 15.87
CA SER A 34 13.05 -14.93 17.02
C SER A 34 12.45 -16.36 16.97
N GLU A 35 11.48 -16.60 16.08
CA GLU A 35 10.85 -17.90 15.85
C GLU A 35 11.41 -18.62 14.62
N GLY A 36 12.48 -18.10 13.98
CA GLY A 36 13.07 -18.70 12.78
C GLY A 36 12.26 -18.50 11.49
N ARG A 37 11.31 -17.56 11.45
CA ARG A 37 10.56 -17.19 10.24
C ARG A 37 11.21 -16.02 9.50
N GLN A 38 11.21 -16.05 8.18
CA GLN A 38 11.75 -14.96 7.35
C GLN A 38 11.05 -13.62 7.66
N LEU A 39 11.84 -12.54 7.70
CA LEU A 39 11.35 -11.17 7.92
C LEU A 39 10.71 -10.61 6.66
N THR A 40 9.45 -10.98 6.46
CA THR A 40 8.57 -10.38 5.44
C THR A 40 7.73 -9.27 6.04
N ALA A 41 7.17 -8.40 5.19
CA ALA A 41 6.21 -7.39 5.61
C ALA A 41 5.02 -8.01 6.37
N ALA A 42 4.56 -9.20 5.96
CA ALA A 42 3.47 -9.92 6.60
C ALA A 42 3.85 -10.42 8.01
N THR A 43 5.07 -10.97 8.16
CA THR A 43 5.58 -11.49 9.44
C THR A 43 5.71 -10.36 10.45
N ILE A 44 6.27 -9.21 10.04
CA ILE A 44 6.40 -8.05 10.92
C ILE A 44 5.03 -7.48 11.28
N ALA A 45 4.13 -7.32 10.30
CA ALA A 45 2.79 -6.80 10.53
C ALA A 45 1.96 -7.66 11.51
N ALA A 46 2.17 -8.98 11.51
CA ALA A 46 1.54 -9.91 12.44
C ALA A 46 2.10 -9.82 13.86
N GLY A 47 3.32 -9.33 14.03
CA GLY A 47 3.96 -9.18 15.34
C GLY A 47 3.59 -7.90 16.08
N TYR A 48 2.88 -6.98 15.43
CA TYR A 48 2.44 -5.76 16.11
C TYR A 48 1.30 -6.03 17.09
N SER A 49 1.23 -5.21 18.13
CA SER A 49 0.08 -5.09 19.01
C SER A 49 -0.91 -4.03 18.46
N SER A 50 -1.98 -3.76 19.20
CA SER A 50 -2.97 -2.71 18.95
C SER A 50 -2.36 -1.31 18.73
N SER A 51 -1.09 -1.10 19.09
CA SER A 51 -0.33 0.13 18.81
C SER A 51 -0.36 0.54 17.34
N LEU A 52 -0.34 -0.42 16.41
CA LEU A 52 -0.41 -0.10 14.98
C LEU A 52 -1.79 0.47 14.63
N VAL A 53 -2.88 -0.10 15.15
CA VAL A 53 -4.24 0.39 14.91
C VAL A 53 -4.41 1.81 15.47
N VAL A 54 -3.88 2.08 16.66
CA VAL A 54 -3.92 3.43 17.26
C VAL A 54 -3.20 4.45 16.39
N ARG A 55 -1.98 4.16 15.91
CA ARG A 55 -1.24 5.06 15.00
C ARG A 55 -1.97 5.30 13.69
N ARG A 56 -2.70 4.30 13.18
CA ARG A 56 -3.54 4.44 11.98
C ARG A 56 -4.77 5.32 12.22
N TRP A 57 -5.37 5.22 13.39
CA TRP A 57 -6.46 6.10 13.83
C TRP A 57 -5.99 7.55 13.94
N LEU A 58 -4.88 7.78 14.64
CA LEU A 58 -4.26 9.11 14.75
C LEU A 58 -3.91 9.68 13.37
N ALA A 59 -3.33 8.87 12.48
CA ALA A 59 -3.05 9.29 11.11
C ALA A 59 -4.32 9.71 10.36
N THR A 60 -5.41 8.95 10.52
CA THR A 60 -6.70 9.25 9.88
C THR A 60 -7.27 10.56 10.43
N ILE A 61 -7.18 10.81 11.74
CA ILE A 61 -7.61 12.09 12.35
C ILE A 61 -6.81 13.26 11.78
N ILE A 62 -5.49 13.15 11.70
CA ILE A 62 -4.63 14.21 11.13
C ILE A 62 -5.02 14.48 9.67
N ASP A 63 -5.12 13.44 8.85
CA ASP A 63 -5.51 13.58 7.44
C ASP A 63 -6.92 14.20 7.33
N SER A 64 -7.88 13.80 8.18
CA SER A 64 -9.24 14.36 8.21
C SER A 64 -9.27 15.83 8.59
N VAL A 65 -8.46 16.28 9.56
CA VAL A 65 -8.37 17.69 9.95
C VAL A 65 -7.76 18.51 8.81
N VAL A 66 -6.68 18.03 8.18
CA VAL A 66 -6.08 18.69 7.01
C VAL A 66 -7.11 18.81 5.88
N PHE A 67 -7.85 17.74 5.59
CA PHE A 67 -8.87 17.72 4.56
C PHE A 67 -10.01 18.67 4.87
N ALA A 68 -10.49 18.70 6.12
CA ALA A 68 -11.54 19.61 6.55
C ALA A 68 -11.09 21.07 6.39
N LEU A 69 -9.87 21.43 6.78
CA LEU A 69 -9.36 22.79 6.62
C LEU A 69 -9.23 23.19 5.14
N VAL A 70 -8.64 22.32 4.32
CA VAL A 70 -8.43 22.57 2.88
C VAL A 70 -9.75 22.67 2.12
N PHE A 71 -10.79 21.92 2.53
CA PHE A 71 -12.08 21.92 1.84
C PHE A 71 -13.05 22.99 2.38
N LEU A 72 -13.11 23.19 3.70
CA LEU A 72 -14.04 24.15 4.31
C LEU A 72 -13.58 25.60 4.16
N ALA A 73 -12.29 25.89 4.28
CA ALA A 73 -11.81 27.28 4.23
C ALA A 73 -12.16 27.96 2.89
N PRO A 74 -11.93 27.36 1.71
CA PRO A 74 -12.37 27.95 0.45
C PRO A 74 -13.89 28.07 0.33
N GLY A 75 -14.64 27.09 0.86
CA GLY A 75 -16.10 27.10 0.84
C GLY A 75 -16.72 28.25 1.64
N VAL A 76 -16.04 28.73 2.68
CA VAL A 76 -16.51 29.85 3.53
C VAL A 76 -15.91 31.19 3.10
N LEU A 77 -14.66 31.20 2.64
CA LEU A 77 -13.91 32.42 2.36
C LEU A 77 -14.04 32.93 0.91
N LEU A 78 -14.33 32.04 -0.05
CA LEU A 78 -14.47 32.43 -1.44
C LEU A 78 -15.89 32.89 -1.77
N ARG A 79 -16.01 33.77 -2.76
CA ARG A 79 -17.30 34.10 -3.37
C ARG A 79 -17.91 32.85 -4.01
N GLU A 80 -19.24 32.73 -3.98
CA GLU A 80 -19.95 31.52 -4.44
C GLU A 80 -19.56 31.09 -5.87
N THR A 81 -19.48 32.03 -6.80
CA THR A 81 -19.11 31.75 -8.21
C THR A 81 -17.69 31.18 -8.33
N LEU A 82 -16.76 31.69 -7.53
CA LEU A 82 -15.39 31.20 -7.49
C LEU A 82 -15.31 29.85 -6.78
N ALA A 83 -16.06 29.66 -5.70
CA ALA A 83 -16.15 28.39 -4.98
C ALA A 83 -16.69 27.26 -5.88
N GLN A 84 -17.76 27.52 -6.65
CA GLN A 84 -18.30 26.55 -7.62
C GLN A 84 -17.26 26.13 -8.68
N THR A 85 -16.38 27.06 -9.05
CA THR A 85 -15.30 26.78 -10.00
C THR A 85 -14.16 25.99 -9.35
N VAL A 86 -13.75 26.35 -8.13
CA VAL A 86 -12.54 25.82 -7.47
C VAL A 86 -12.79 24.46 -6.78
N MET A 87 -13.96 24.27 -6.17
CA MET A 87 -14.27 23.10 -5.34
C MET A 87 -14.16 21.76 -6.09
N PRO A 88 -14.60 21.62 -7.35
CA PRO A 88 -14.41 20.37 -8.11
C PRO A 88 -12.93 20.00 -8.30
N PHE A 89 -12.07 20.99 -8.58
CA PHE A 89 -10.62 20.75 -8.71
C PHE A 89 -9.97 20.39 -7.38
N LEU A 90 -10.40 21.03 -6.28
CA LEU A 90 -9.94 20.66 -4.93
C LEU A 90 -10.35 19.23 -4.57
N LEU A 91 -11.58 18.82 -4.90
CA LEU A 91 -12.03 17.45 -4.69
C LEU A 91 -11.17 16.44 -5.46
N LEU A 92 -10.88 16.72 -6.72
CA LEU A 92 -10.00 15.88 -7.53
C LEU A 92 -8.59 15.77 -6.92
N LEU A 93 -8.03 16.89 -6.46
CA LEU A 93 -6.74 16.93 -5.78
C LEU A 93 -6.74 16.09 -4.48
N LEU A 94 -7.80 16.19 -3.68
CA LEU A 94 -7.96 15.41 -2.43
C LEU A 94 -8.07 13.91 -2.69
N VAL A 95 -8.74 13.51 -3.77
CA VAL A 95 -8.80 12.09 -4.19
C VAL A 95 -7.41 11.62 -4.67
N ALA A 96 -6.71 12.45 -5.46
CA ALA A 96 -5.37 12.14 -5.96
C ALA A 96 -4.28 12.14 -4.87
N TYR A 97 -4.50 12.87 -3.77
CA TYR A 97 -3.55 12.99 -2.66
C TYR A 97 -3.10 11.63 -2.11
N TYR A 98 -4.02 10.71 -1.83
CA TYR A 98 -3.67 9.42 -1.24
C TYR A 98 -2.82 8.56 -2.18
N PRO A 99 -3.21 8.31 -3.45
CA PRO A 99 -2.38 7.57 -4.38
C PRO A 99 -1.00 8.20 -4.58
N VAL A 100 -0.94 9.52 -4.76
CA VAL A 100 0.30 10.25 -5.03
C VAL A 100 1.27 10.22 -3.85
N MET A 101 0.76 10.37 -2.62
CA MET A 101 1.59 10.33 -1.41
C MET A 101 2.00 8.92 -1.02
N GLU A 102 1.09 7.94 -1.14
CA GLU A 102 1.40 6.55 -0.78
C GLU A 102 2.42 5.92 -1.74
N THR A 103 2.38 6.23 -3.04
CA THR A 103 3.37 5.72 -4.00
C THR A 103 4.74 6.36 -3.85
N GLN A 104 4.81 7.67 -3.60
CA GLN A 104 6.07 8.41 -3.56
C GLN A 104 6.75 8.43 -2.19
N LEU A 105 5.97 8.48 -1.11
CA LEU A 105 6.50 8.63 0.25
C LEU A 105 6.21 7.41 1.13
N GLY A 106 5.42 6.46 0.63
CA GLY A 106 4.92 5.34 1.41
C GLY A 106 3.86 5.75 2.44
N GLY A 107 3.26 6.94 2.37
CA GLY A 107 2.23 7.33 3.33
C GLY A 107 1.66 8.73 3.10
N SER A 108 0.41 8.94 3.53
CA SER A 108 -0.22 10.26 3.66
C SER A 108 0.42 11.05 4.81
N LEU A 109 0.27 12.38 4.82
CA LEU A 109 0.80 13.27 5.87
C LEU A 109 0.54 12.75 7.29
N GLY A 110 -0.68 12.30 7.60
CA GLY A 110 -1.01 11.71 8.89
C GLY A 110 -0.17 10.46 9.20
N LYS A 111 0.03 9.58 8.22
CA LYS A 111 0.91 8.40 8.38
C LYS A 111 2.37 8.81 8.53
N LEU A 112 2.81 9.82 7.80
CA LEU A 112 4.17 10.34 7.91
C LEU A 112 4.42 10.88 9.32
N ALA A 113 3.47 11.64 9.87
CA ALA A 113 3.52 12.19 11.22
C ALA A 113 3.47 11.11 12.31
N THR A 114 2.68 10.04 12.13
CA THR A 114 2.59 8.94 13.12
C THR A 114 3.70 7.89 12.97
N GLY A 115 4.64 8.10 12.05
CA GLY A 115 5.77 7.20 11.83
C GLY A 115 5.36 5.85 11.21
N THR A 116 4.25 5.81 10.48
CA THR A 116 3.80 4.63 9.75
C THR A 116 4.01 4.78 8.25
N ARG A 117 4.18 3.65 7.55
CA ARG A 117 4.30 3.60 6.10
C ARG A 117 3.59 2.38 5.52
N VAL A 118 3.07 2.53 4.32
CA VAL A 118 2.51 1.49 3.48
C VAL A 118 3.63 0.87 2.66
N VAL A 119 3.68 -0.46 2.64
CA VAL A 119 4.61 -1.22 1.82
C VAL A 119 3.88 -2.33 1.06
N ASN A 120 4.44 -2.74 -0.07
CA ASN A 120 4.01 -3.92 -0.81
C ASN A 120 4.52 -5.21 -0.12
N LEU A 121 4.22 -6.36 -0.70
CA LEU A 121 4.62 -7.68 -0.17
C LEU A 121 6.15 -7.82 -0.05
N GLN A 122 6.91 -7.12 -0.91
CA GLN A 122 8.37 -7.12 -0.98
C GLN A 122 9.03 -6.03 -0.11
N GLY A 123 8.26 -5.29 0.70
CA GLY A 123 8.81 -4.19 1.53
C GLY A 123 9.18 -2.92 0.75
N GLY A 124 8.89 -2.88 -0.54
CA GLY A 124 8.96 -1.69 -1.38
C GLY A 124 7.74 -0.79 -1.21
N TRP A 125 7.74 0.36 -1.86
CA TRP A 125 6.56 1.23 -1.89
C TRP A 125 5.43 0.61 -2.73
N PRO A 126 4.16 0.93 -2.43
CA PRO A 126 3.03 0.42 -3.18
C PRO A 126 3.02 0.98 -4.61
N SER A 127 2.50 0.19 -5.56
CA SER A 127 2.28 0.67 -6.93
C SER A 127 1.11 1.67 -7.00
N TRP A 128 1.00 2.36 -8.13
CA TRP A 128 -0.13 3.24 -8.43
C TRP A 128 -1.47 2.52 -8.29
N TRP A 129 -1.59 1.31 -8.84
CA TRP A 129 -2.83 0.52 -8.74
C TRP A 129 -3.14 0.08 -7.33
N GLN A 130 -2.13 -0.33 -6.56
CA GLN A 130 -2.35 -0.68 -5.15
C GLN A 130 -2.87 0.52 -4.37
N SER A 131 -2.29 1.70 -4.57
CA SER A 131 -2.68 2.91 -3.86
C SER A 131 -4.05 3.45 -4.29
N ILE A 132 -4.43 3.27 -5.57
CA ILE A 132 -5.77 3.59 -6.07
C ILE A 132 -6.82 2.67 -5.47
N ILE A 133 -6.62 1.35 -5.48
CA ILE A 133 -7.55 0.38 -4.85
C ILE A 133 -7.78 0.74 -3.39
N ARG A 134 -6.72 1.08 -2.65
CA ARG A 134 -6.79 1.50 -1.25
C ARG A 134 -7.57 2.81 -1.07
N THR A 135 -7.46 3.72 -2.01
CA THR A 135 -8.16 5.02 -1.99
C THR A 135 -9.65 4.85 -2.30
N LEU A 136 -10.00 4.04 -3.30
CA LEU A 136 -11.39 3.72 -3.62
C LEU A 136 -12.06 3.00 -2.44
N MET A 137 -11.38 2.06 -1.82
CA MET A 137 -11.92 1.37 -0.65
C MET A 137 -12.05 2.26 0.56
N ARG A 138 -11.20 3.30 0.71
CA ARG A 138 -11.37 4.32 1.73
C ARG A 138 -12.73 5.03 1.63
N LEU A 139 -13.25 5.26 0.42
CA LEU A 139 -14.57 5.86 0.24
C LEU A 139 -15.71 4.96 0.75
N VAL A 140 -15.50 3.64 0.71
CA VAL A 140 -16.48 2.66 1.19
C VAL A 140 -16.31 2.41 2.69
N GLU A 141 -15.08 2.20 3.17
CA GLU A 141 -14.79 1.74 4.53
C GLU A 141 -14.59 2.90 5.54
N VAL A 142 -14.26 4.10 5.08
CA VAL A 142 -14.09 5.33 5.88
C VAL A 142 -15.07 6.40 5.38
N ASN A 143 -16.32 6.00 5.18
CA ASN A 143 -17.38 6.94 4.83
C ASN A 143 -17.98 7.56 6.13
N PRO A 144 -18.51 8.80 6.07
CA PRO A 144 -19.13 9.46 7.23
C PRO A 144 -20.37 8.72 7.77
N MET A 145 -21.10 8.01 6.91
CA MET A 145 -22.26 7.20 7.30
C MET A 145 -21.88 5.95 8.12
N LEU A 146 -20.64 5.47 7.99
CA LEU A 146 -20.05 4.37 8.76
C LEU A 146 -19.26 4.91 9.98
N ILE A 147 -19.78 5.96 10.61
CA ILE A 147 -19.29 6.52 11.86
C ILE A 147 -17.77 6.81 11.79
N GLY A 148 -17.32 7.41 10.70
CA GLY A 148 -15.92 7.86 10.56
C GLY A 148 -14.86 6.75 10.46
N GLY A 149 -15.24 5.54 10.03
CA GLY A 149 -14.29 4.45 9.77
C GLY A 149 -14.13 3.43 10.90
N ILE A 150 -15.09 3.33 11.82
CA ILE A 150 -15.16 2.27 12.83
C ILE A 150 -15.08 0.87 12.20
N PRO A 151 -15.82 0.54 11.11
CA PRO A 151 -15.71 -0.79 10.49
C PRO A 151 -14.30 -1.10 9.97
N ALA A 152 -13.60 -0.09 9.44
CA ALA A 152 -12.21 -0.23 9.01
C ALA A 152 -11.27 -0.47 10.21
N GLY A 153 -11.54 0.18 11.36
CA GLY A 153 -10.84 -0.07 12.62
C GLY A 153 -11.05 -1.50 13.13
N ILE A 154 -12.29 -1.98 13.13
CA ILE A 154 -12.63 -3.35 13.54
C ILE A 154 -11.96 -4.37 12.62
N ALA A 155 -12.04 -4.20 11.30
CA ALA A 155 -11.37 -5.07 10.34
C ALA A 155 -9.86 -5.14 10.59
N ALA A 156 -9.23 -4.01 10.89
CA ALA A 156 -7.81 -3.98 11.24
C ALA A 156 -7.51 -4.61 12.62
N LEU A 157 -8.41 -4.56 13.59
CA LEU A 157 -8.21 -5.21 14.89
C LEU A 157 -8.37 -6.73 14.83
N VAL A 158 -9.30 -7.22 14.02
CA VAL A 158 -9.59 -8.65 13.89
C VAL A 158 -8.62 -9.33 12.91
N SER A 159 -8.07 -8.59 11.96
CA SER A 159 -7.11 -9.12 11.00
C SER A 159 -5.77 -9.47 11.65
N LYS A 160 -5.29 -10.70 11.40
CA LYS A 160 -3.98 -11.20 11.83
C LYS A 160 -2.80 -10.26 11.48
N HIS A 161 -2.93 -9.49 10.40
CA HIS A 161 -1.87 -8.60 9.91
C HIS A 161 -2.21 -7.12 10.08
N HIS A 162 -3.22 -6.79 10.88
CA HIS A 162 -3.68 -5.43 11.10
C HIS A 162 -4.08 -4.68 9.82
N GLN A 163 -4.67 -5.42 8.87
CA GLN A 163 -5.05 -4.93 7.55
C GLN A 163 -6.54 -4.57 7.50
N ARG A 164 -6.86 -3.45 6.84
CA ARG A 164 -8.23 -3.12 6.44
C ARG A 164 -8.61 -3.85 5.15
N LEU A 165 -9.88 -3.76 4.75
CA LEU A 165 -10.38 -4.36 3.49
C LEU A 165 -9.60 -3.85 2.28
N GLY A 166 -9.38 -2.53 2.19
CA GLY A 166 -8.57 -1.96 1.11
C GLY A 166 -7.11 -2.42 1.11
N ASP A 167 -6.53 -2.67 2.28
CA ASP A 167 -5.15 -3.13 2.40
C ASP A 167 -5.01 -4.60 1.95
N MET A 168 -6.00 -5.43 2.30
CA MET A 168 -6.08 -6.85 1.92
C MET A 168 -6.25 -7.00 0.40
N MET A 169 -7.15 -6.25 -0.21
CA MET A 169 -7.37 -6.32 -1.67
C MET A 169 -6.19 -5.78 -2.47
N ALA A 170 -5.52 -4.73 -1.98
CA ALA A 170 -4.32 -4.22 -2.63
C ALA A 170 -3.06 -5.07 -2.32
N ARG A 171 -3.15 -6.08 -1.45
CA ARG A 171 -2.03 -6.91 -0.99
C ARG A 171 -0.87 -6.05 -0.47
N THR A 172 -1.20 -5.15 0.45
CA THR A 172 -0.26 -4.18 1.06
C THR A 172 -0.30 -4.26 2.58
N TYR A 173 0.81 -3.89 3.23
CA TYR A 173 0.92 -3.84 4.69
C TYR A 173 1.23 -2.43 5.15
N VAL A 174 0.92 -2.14 6.41
CA VAL A 174 1.35 -0.91 7.08
C VAL A 174 2.32 -1.30 8.18
N LEU A 175 3.52 -0.72 8.14
CA LEU A 175 4.60 -0.96 9.09
C LEU A 175 5.00 0.33 9.79
N HIS A 176 5.66 0.22 10.94
CA HIS A 176 6.41 1.33 11.51
C HIS A 176 7.61 1.65 10.62
N ARG A 177 8.00 2.93 10.57
CA ARG A 177 9.13 3.41 9.78
C ARG A 177 10.42 2.64 10.09
N GLU A 178 10.66 2.33 11.35
CA GLU A 178 11.87 1.64 11.84
C GLU A 178 12.00 0.19 11.36
N ASP A 179 10.88 -0.46 11.04
CA ASP A 179 10.87 -1.87 10.61
C ASP A 179 11.01 -2.04 9.08
N ILE A 180 10.85 -0.96 8.30
CA ILE A 180 10.93 -1.01 6.83
C ILE A 180 12.33 -1.44 6.39
N ASP A 181 13.37 -0.90 7.02
CA ASP A 181 14.76 -1.20 6.67
C ASP A 181 15.14 -2.65 7.01
N ARG A 182 14.44 -3.28 7.95
CA ARG A 182 14.59 -4.71 8.26
C ARG A 182 14.05 -5.57 7.14
N VAL A 183 12.85 -5.25 6.64
CA VAL A 183 12.24 -5.96 5.50
C VAL A 183 13.08 -5.76 4.24
N ARG A 184 13.48 -4.52 3.92
CA ARG A 184 14.26 -4.22 2.71
C ARG A 184 15.59 -4.94 2.67
N ARG A 185 16.29 -5.07 3.80
CA ARG A 185 17.53 -5.85 3.89
C ARG A 185 17.28 -7.32 3.62
N SER A 186 16.27 -7.92 4.25
CA SER A 186 15.91 -9.32 4.03
C SER A 186 15.52 -9.60 2.57
N SER A 187 14.77 -8.69 1.92
CA SER A 187 14.36 -8.86 0.53
C SER A 187 15.52 -8.71 -0.46
N ARG A 188 16.52 -7.87 -0.17
CA ARG A 188 17.74 -7.79 -0.99
C ARG A 188 18.59 -9.05 -0.91
N GLY A 189 18.68 -9.67 0.27
CA GLY A 189 19.36 -10.96 0.43
C GLY A 189 18.76 -12.06 -0.45
N ILE A 190 17.44 -12.05 -0.61
CA ILE A 190 16.72 -13.00 -1.50
C ILE A 190 16.90 -12.64 -2.98
N ALA A 191 16.94 -11.35 -3.34
CA ALA A 191 17.10 -10.95 -4.75
C ALA A 191 18.53 -11.13 -5.29
N ALA A 192 19.52 -11.21 -4.40
CA ALA A 192 20.92 -11.48 -4.75
C ALA A 192 21.24 -13.00 -4.82
N ALA A 193 20.22 -13.84 -4.63
CA ALA A 193 20.28 -15.28 -4.48
C ALA A 193 19.54 -15.97 -5.64
#